data_AF-A0A7S0LCP9-F1
#
_entry.id   AF-A0A7S0LCP9-F1
#
_cell.length_a   1.000
_cell.length_b   1.000
_cell.length_c   1.000
_cell.angle_alpha   90.00
_cell.angle_beta   90.00
_cell.angle_gamma   90.00
#
_symmetry.space_group_name_H-M   'P 1'
#
loop_
_entity.id
_entity.type
_entity.pdbx_description
1 polymer ?
#
loop_
_entity_poly.entity_id
_entity_poly.type
_entity_poly.pdbx_seq_one_letter_code
_entity_poly.pdbx_strand_id
1 'polypeptide(L)'
;GVMRLRYISQNPTENDRGMTFYQCADVKIVAASSNSNAPKTTTENKKEVEENTADNSCCAAQQFTLYGYETGSWRNPTNKVYYFDAVNKLFRIDSNSGNGVDTKDGNFQMYSNFTSGIEYYYNVNANTCDLYGLNYWSDWCYG
;
A
#
# COMPACT_ATOMS: atom_id res chain seq x y z
N GLY A 1 17.99 -0.29 6.81
CA GLY A 1 17.59 -1.71 6.69
C GLY A 1 16.83 -1.86 5.40
N VAL A 2 16.75 -3.07 4.85
CA VAL A 2 15.95 -3.34 3.64
C VAL A 2 14.66 -4.02 4.09
N MET A 3 13.52 -3.44 3.71
CA MET A 3 12.22 -4.08 3.82
C MET A 3 11.98 -4.90 2.55
N ARG A 4 11.54 -6.15 2.70
CA ARG A 4 11.17 -7.03 1.59
C ARG A 4 9.70 -7.41 1.74
N LEU A 5 8.91 -7.12 0.72
CA LEU A 5 7.56 -7.61 0.55
C LEU A 5 7.61 -8.89 -0.27
N ARG A 6 6.92 -9.94 0.19
CA ARG A 6 6.73 -11.19 -0.53
C ARG A 6 5.25 -11.34 -0.88
N TYR A 7 4.96 -11.41 -2.17
CA TYR A 7 3.63 -11.73 -2.69
C TYR A 7 3.63 -13.18 -3.19
N ILE A 8 2.66 -13.99 -2.76
CA ILE A 8 2.48 -15.37 -3.24
C ILE A 8 1.16 -15.44 -4.00
N SER A 9 1.23 -15.65 -5.32
CA SER A 9 0.05 -15.87 -6.15
C SER A 9 -0.51 -17.28 -5.95
N GLN A 10 -1.84 -17.39 -5.81
CA GLN A 10 -2.57 -18.67 -5.86
C GLN A 10 -3.37 -18.81 -7.17
N ASN A 11 -3.08 -17.97 -8.17
CA ASN A 11 -3.76 -18.04 -9.46
C ASN A 11 -3.12 -19.15 -10.33
N PRO A 12 -3.83 -20.25 -10.64
CA PRO A 12 -3.28 -21.35 -11.42
C PRO A 12 -2.98 -20.99 -12.89
N THR A 13 -3.43 -19.82 -13.35
CA THR A 13 -3.18 -19.33 -14.72
C THR A 13 -1.94 -18.45 -14.84
N GLU A 14 -1.37 -18.03 -13.72
CA GLU A 14 -0.23 -17.10 -13.68
C GLU A 14 1.09 -17.89 -13.64
N ASN A 15 1.38 -18.64 -14.71
CA ASN A 15 2.46 -19.64 -14.73
C ASN A 15 3.80 -19.12 -15.28
N ASP A 16 3.86 -17.89 -15.77
CA ASP A 16 4.99 -17.45 -16.60
C ASP A 16 6.24 -17.04 -15.80
N ARG A 17 6.16 -16.85 -14.47
CA ARG A 17 7.31 -16.42 -13.63
C ARG A 17 7.38 -17.04 -12.23
N GLY A 18 6.60 -18.09 -11.98
CA GLY A 18 6.44 -18.71 -10.66
C GLY A 18 5.45 -17.98 -9.76
N MET A 19 5.10 -18.59 -8.63
CA MET A 19 4.03 -18.11 -7.75
C MET A 19 4.51 -17.13 -6.67
N THR A 20 5.78 -16.74 -6.62
CA THR A 20 6.31 -15.87 -5.56
C THR A 20 7.07 -14.69 -6.14
N PHE A 21 6.69 -13.49 -5.71
CA PHE A 21 7.23 -12.22 -6.18
C PHE A 21 7.79 -11.45 -4.98
N TYR A 22 8.90 -10.76 -5.18
CA TYR A 22 9.56 -9.97 -4.15
C TYR A 22 9.70 -8.52 -4.59
N GLN A 23 9.38 -7.58 -3.69
CA GLN A 23 9.70 -6.17 -3.83
C GLN A 23 10.54 -5.73 -2.63
N CYS A 24 11.60 -4.96 -2.88
CA CYS A 24 12.51 -4.49 -1.84
C CYS A 24 12.51 -2.96 -1.78
N ALA A 25 12.57 -2.40 -0.56
CA ALA A 25 12.69 -0.97 -0.32
C ALA A 25 13.67 -0.70 0.83
N ASP A 26 14.47 0.35 0.71
CA ASP A 26 15.34 0.81 1.79
C ASP A 26 14.53 1.59 2.84
N VAL A 27 14.65 1.19 4.12
CA VAL A 27 13.94 1.80 5.25
C VAL A 27 14.87 2.15 6.41
N LYS A 28 14.55 3.23 7.13
CA LYS A 28 15.21 3.62 8.38
C LYS A 28 14.18 3.63 9.51
N ILE A 29 14.35 2.74 10.49
CA ILE A 29 13.50 2.69 11.69
C ILE A 29 14.11 3.61 12.75
N VAL A 30 13.30 4.50 13.33
CA VAL A 30 13.68 5.38 14.44
C VAL A 30 12.75 5.14 15.62
N ALA A 31 13.28 5.18 16.84
CA ALA A 31 12.48 5.01 18.05
C ALA A 31 11.44 6.13 18.16
N ALA A 32 10.19 5.76 18.44
CA ALA A 32 9.13 6.73 18.68
C ALA A 32 9.43 7.53 19.96
N SER A 33 9.54 8.85 19.87
CA SER A 33 9.46 9.72 21.05
C SER A 33 8.05 9.61 21.63
N SER A 34 7.94 9.53 22.95
CA SER A 34 6.77 9.19 23.78
C SER A 34 5.48 10.02 23.62
N ASN A 35 5.35 10.81 22.55
CA ASN A 35 4.22 11.66 22.23
C ASN A 35 3.38 11.18 21.02
N SER A 36 3.43 9.89 20.68
CA SER A 36 2.46 9.33 19.75
C SER A 36 1.13 9.10 20.50
N ASN A 37 0.18 10.00 20.28
CA ASN A 37 -1.23 9.82 20.62
C ASN A 37 -1.78 8.58 19.89
N ALA A 38 -1.62 7.40 20.49
CA ALA A 38 -2.30 6.19 20.05
C ALA A 38 -3.81 6.37 20.30
N PRO A 39 -4.69 6.13 19.33
CA PRO A 39 -6.13 6.14 19.58
C PRO A 39 -6.49 4.96 20.50
N LYS A 40 -7.17 5.25 21.61
CA LYS A 40 -7.81 4.21 22.43
C LYS A 40 -9.10 3.78 21.75
N THR A 41 -9.16 2.54 21.28
CA THR A 41 -10.41 1.91 20.79
C THR A 41 -11.01 1.03 21.87
N THR A 42 -12.28 1.27 22.18
CA THR A 42 -13.13 0.52 23.10
C THR A 42 -13.48 -0.84 22.48
N THR A 43 -13.37 -1.90 23.29
CA THR A 43 -13.60 -3.30 22.91
C THR A 43 -15.08 -3.60 22.68
N GLU A 44 -15.46 -4.05 21.48
CA GLU A 44 -16.68 -4.84 21.28
C GLU A 44 -16.32 -6.27 20.86
N ASN A 45 -16.73 -7.23 21.69
CA ASN A 45 -16.53 -8.65 21.51
C ASN A 45 -17.26 -9.17 20.27
N LYS A 46 -16.52 -9.55 19.23
CA LYS A 46 -16.97 -10.49 18.21
C LYS A 46 -16.04 -11.69 18.23
N LYS A 47 -16.61 -12.88 18.37
CA LYS A 47 -15.92 -14.19 18.44
C LYS A 47 -14.83 -14.30 17.35
N GLU A 48 -13.59 -14.42 17.80
CA GLU A 48 -12.45 -14.80 16.98
C GLU A 48 -12.58 -16.26 16.53
N VAL A 49 -12.36 -16.48 15.24
CA VAL A 49 -11.92 -17.78 14.73
C VAL A 49 -10.44 -17.85 15.07
N GLU A 50 -10.04 -18.86 15.84
CA GLU A 50 -8.65 -19.09 16.22
C GLU A 50 -7.78 -19.28 14.96
N GLU A 51 -6.97 -18.28 14.64
CA GLU A 51 -5.88 -18.39 13.69
C GLU A 51 -4.58 -18.61 14.47
N ASN A 52 -3.86 -19.66 14.09
CA ASN A 52 -2.65 -20.15 14.75
C ASN A 52 -1.65 -19.01 15.06
N THR A 53 -1.49 -18.72 16.35
CA THR A 53 -0.57 -17.71 16.90
C THR A 53 0.86 -18.24 16.99
N ALA A 54 1.46 -18.55 15.85
CA ALA A 54 2.88 -18.83 15.77
C ALA A 54 3.46 -18.39 14.42
N ASP A 55 3.37 -17.10 14.11
CA ASP A 55 4.24 -16.53 13.07
C ASP A 55 4.82 -15.21 13.57
N ASN A 56 6.15 -15.14 13.62
CA ASN A 56 6.90 -13.93 13.95
C ASN A 56 6.86 -12.93 12.77
N SER A 57 5.68 -12.68 12.19
CA SER A 57 5.50 -11.74 11.08
C SER A 57 5.58 -10.32 11.63
N CYS A 58 6.64 -9.60 11.27
CA CYS A 58 6.77 -8.19 11.61
C CYS A 58 5.86 -7.38 10.68
N CYS A 59 4.59 -7.26 11.06
CA CYS A 59 3.62 -6.43 10.37
C CYS A 59 3.83 -4.94 10.69
N ALA A 60 3.63 -4.09 9.69
CA ALA A 60 3.52 -2.64 9.90
C ALA A 60 2.28 -2.32 10.75
N ALA A 61 2.18 -1.09 11.23
CA ALA A 61 0.98 -0.61 11.91
C ALA A 61 -0.26 -0.77 11.00
N GLN A 62 -1.42 -1.05 11.59
CA GLN A 62 -2.67 -1.20 10.83
C GLN A 62 -3.10 0.09 10.11
N GLN A 63 -2.62 1.25 10.55
CA GLN A 63 -2.86 2.53 9.91
C GLN A 63 -1.60 3.39 9.95
N PHE A 64 -1.21 3.96 8.82
CA PHE A 64 -0.09 4.90 8.76
C PHE A 64 -0.08 5.75 7.49
N THR A 65 0.74 6.79 7.53
CA THR A 65 1.13 7.57 6.36
C THR A 65 2.62 7.44 6.12
N LEU A 66 3.01 7.12 4.88
CA LEU A 66 4.41 6.99 4.46
C LEU A 66 4.70 7.96 3.33
N TYR A 67 5.86 8.62 3.40
CA TYR A 67 6.40 9.42 2.30
C TYR A 67 7.52 8.64 1.63
N GLY A 68 7.50 8.58 0.30
CA GLY A 68 8.51 7.86 -0.47
C GLY A 68 8.79 8.53 -1.81
N TYR A 69 9.76 7.96 -2.52
CA TYR A 69 10.07 8.33 -3.88
C TYR A 69 10.15 7.07 -4.74
N GLU A 70 9.67 7.17 -5.97
CA GLU A 70 9.79 6.14 -6.98
C GLU A 70 10.74 6.63 -8.08
N THR A 71 11.79 5.84 -8.35
CA THR A 71 12.76 6.11 -9.42
C THR A 71 12.71 4.97 -10.43
N GLY A 72 11.69 4.98 -11.30
CA GLY A 72 11.58 4.06 -12.44
C GLY A 72 12.13 4.66 -13.73
N SER A 73 12.51 3.85 -14.71
CA SER A 73 12.97 4.32 -16.03
C SER A 73 11.83 4.85 -16.93
N TRP A 74 10.58 4.56 -16.58
CA TRP A 74 9.40 4.87 -17.37
C TRP A 74 8.68 6.16 -16.95
N ARG A 75 9.01 6.73 -15.78
CA ARG A 75 8.50 8.02 -15.27
C ARG A 75 9.62 8.86 -14.67
N ASN A 76 9.39 10.17 -14.56
CA ASN A 76 10.28 11.03 -13.78
C ASN A 76 10.31 10.59 -12.30
N PRO A 77 11.39 10.88 -11.55
CA PRO A 77 11.41 10.68 -10.11
C PRO A 77 10.13 11.22 -9.48
N THR A 78 9.37 10.34 -8.86
CA THR A 78 7.99 10.63 -8.44
C THR A 78 7.94 10.64 -6.92
N ASN A 79 7.52 11.75 -6.32
CA ASN A 79 7.20 11.77 -4.90
C ASN A 79 5.88 11.04 -4.66
N LYS A 80 5.83 10.23 -3.61
CA LYS A 80 4.67 9.43 -3.24
C LYS A 80 4.28 9.70 -1.80
N VAL A 81 2.98 9.80 -1.55
CA VAL A 81 2.40 9.72 -0.22
C VAL A 81 1.45 8.53 -0.20
N TYR A 82 1.70 7.59 0.70
CA TYR A 82 0.88 6.41 0.90
C TYR A 82 0.06 6.58 2.16
N TYR A 83 -1.24 6.32 2.08
CA TYR A 83 -2.15 6.26 3.21
C TYR A 83 -2.67 4.83 3.29
N PHE A 84 -2.23 4.11 4.31
CA PHE A 84 -2.58 2.72 4.53
C PHE A 84 -3.56 2.62 5.69
N ASP A 85 -4.66 1.92 5.47
CA ASP A 85 -5.71 1.69 6.47
C ASP A 85 -6.25 0.27 6.35
N ALA A 86 -5.62 -0.65 7.09
CA ALA A 86 -6.02 -2.05 7.15
C ALA A 86 -7.36 -2.26 7.85
N VAL A 87 -7.72 -1.39 8.78
CA VAL A 87 -8.99 -1.50 9.53
C VAL A 87 -10.17 -1.39 8.58
N ASN A 88 -10.09 -0.45 7.63
CA ASN A 88 -11.14 -0.24 6.63
C ASN A 88 -10.84 -0.89 5.27
N LYS A 89 -9.70 -1.58 5.14
CA LYS A 89 -9.17 -2.11 3.87
C LYS A 89 -9.11 -1.06 2.76
N LEU A 90 -8.58 0.11 3.12
CA LEU A 90 -8.38 1.24 2.22
C LEU A 90 -6.89 1.47 2.00
N PHE A 91 -6.54 1.77 0.76
CA PHE A 91 -5.20 2.23 0.42
C PHE A 91 -5.29 3.39 -0.54
N ARG A 92 -4.54 4.46 -0.26
CA ARG A 92 -4.45 5.61 -1.15
C ARG A 92 -3.00 5.93 -1.47
N ILE A 93 -2.74 6.27 -2.73
CA ILE A 93 -1.44 6.72 -3.19
C ILE A 93 -1.62 8.07 -3.88
N ASP A 94 -1.01 9.11 -3.32
CA ASP A 94 -0.82 10.37 -4.02
C ASP A 94 0.56 10.37 -4.68
N SER A 95 0.62 10.67 -5.97
CA SER A 95 1.83 10.67 -6.77
C SER A 95 2.04 12.03 -7.40
N ASN A 96 3.23 12.60 -7.27
CA ASN A 96 3.63 13.84 -7.93
C ASN A 96 4.98 13.64 -8.62
N SER A 97 4.96 13.58 -9.95
CA SER A 97 6.15 13.48 -10.80
C SER A 97 6.42 14.75 -11.61
N GLY A 98 5.61 15.80 -11.43
CA GLY A 98 5.74 17.07 -12.13
C GLY A 98 4.40 17.77 -12.39
N ASN A 99 4.38 18.60 -13.43
CA ASN A 99 3.25 19.49 -13.74
C ASN A 99 2.33 18.94 -14.84
N GLY A 100 2.59 17.73 -15.35
CA GLY A 100 1.77 17.09 -16.38
C GLY A 100 1.94 17.75 -17.75
N VAL A 101 3.16 18.20 -18.06
CA VAL A 101 3.53 18.85 -19.32
C VAL A 101 3.92 17.82 -20.39
N ASP A 102 4.35 16.62 -19.98
CA ASP A 102 4.64 15.50 -20.87
C ASP A 102 3.92 14.20 -20.44
N THR A 103 4.19 13.11 -21.13
CA THR A 103 3.55 11.80 -20.87
C THR A 103 4.14 11.04 -19.68
N LYS A 104 5.23 11.55 -19.07
CA LYS A 104 6.00 10.94 -18.00
C LYS A 104 5.90 11.70 -16.67
N ASP A 105 5.30 12.89 -16.66
CA ASP A 105 5.09 13.71 -15.47
C ASP A 105 3.60 13.94 -15.14
N GLY A 106 3.30 14.40 -13.91
CA GLY A 106 1.93 14.71 -13.48
C GLY A 106 1.62 14.37 -12.02
N ASN A 107 0.41 14.74 -11.62
CA ASN A 107 -0.19 14.51 -10.31
C ASN A 107 -1.33 13.51 -10.43
N PHE A 108 -1.21 12.40 -9.70
CA PHE A 108 -2.15 11.30 -9.76
C PHE A 108 -2.57 10.90 -8.35
N GLN A 109 -3.83 10.55 -8.18
CA GLN A 109 -4.36 10.03 -6.93
C GLN A 109 -5.01 8.68 -7.20
N MET A 110 -4.59 7.66 -6.47
CA MET A 110 -5.15 6.32 -6.52
C MET A 110 -5.87 6.07 -5.21
N TYR A 111 -7.15 5.71 -5.27
CA TYR A 111 -7.97 5.38 -4.11
C TYR A 111 -8.48 3.97 -4.28
N SER A 112 -7.97 3.05 -3.48
CA SER A 112 -8.26 1.64 -3.55
C SER A 112 -9.14 1.27 -2.34
N ASN A 113 -10.39 0.87 -2.61
CA ASN A 113 -11.30 0.32 -1.62
C ASN A 113 -11.48 -1.18 -1.85
N PHE A 114 -10.79 -1.97 -1.03
CA PHE A 114 -10.79 -3.42 -1.15
C PHE A 114 -12.04 -4.08 -0.56
N THR A 115 -12.85 -3.34 0.20
CA THR A 115 -14.18 -3.81 0.64
C THR A 115 -15.16 -3.81 -0.53
N SER A 116 -15.13 -2.78 -1.38
CA SER A 116 -15.93 -2.74 -2.62
C SER A 116 -15.27 -3.43 -3.81
N GLY A 117 -13.96 -3.68 -3.75
CA GLY A 117 -13.17 -4.22 -4.87
C GLY A 117 -12.92 -3.21 -5.99
N ILE A 118 -12.95 -1.91 -5.69
CA ILE A 118 -12.89 -0.82 -6.67
C ILE A 118 -11.65 0.04 -6.40
N GLU A 119 -10.92 0.35 -7.47
CA GLU A 119 -9.90 1.39 -7.48
C GLU A 119 -10.34 2.56 -8.35
N TYR A 120 -10.15 3.76 -7.83
CA TYR A 120 -10.35 5.01 -8.54
C TYR A 120 -8.98 5.63 -8.81
N TYR A 121 -8.69 5.87 -10.09
CA TYR A 121 -7.49 6.54 -10.56
C TYR A 121 -7.85 7.93 -11.06
N TYR A 122 -7.26 8.97 -10.48
CA TYR A 122 -7.54 10.35 -10.84
C TYR A 122 -6.28 11.06 -11.30
N ASN A 123 -6.31 11.54 -12.55
CA ASN A 123 -5.33 12.45 -13.08
C ASN A 123 -5.74 13.88 -12.73
N VAL A 124 -5.04 14.48 -11.78
CA VAL A 124 -5.34 15.82 -11.26
C VAL A 124 -5.13 16.87 -12.34
N ASN A 125 -4.11 16.72 -13.18
CA ASN A 125 -3.79 17.70 -14.22
C ASN A 125 -4.84 17.73 -15.33
N ALA A 126 -5.30 16.55 -15.75
CA ALA A 126 -6.32 16.42 -16.80
C ALA A 126 -7.76 16.53 -16.26
N ASN A 127 -7.94 16.49 -14.94
CA ASN A 127 -9.23 16.37 -14.27
C ASN A 127 -10.06 15.17 -14.81
N THR A 128 -9.39 14.04 -15.04
CA THR A 128 -10.02 12.81 -15.53
C THR A 128 -9.95 11.71 -14.49
N CYS A 129 -10.98 10.87 -14.49
CA CYS A 129 -11.08 9.72 -13.61
C CYS A 129 -11.27 8.46 -14.44
N ASP A 130 -10.55 7.42 -14.03
CA ASP A 130 -10.74 6.05 -14.45
C ASP A 130 -11.09 5.16 -13.25
N LEU A 131 -11.83 4.08 -13.52
CA LEU A 131 -12.26 3.10 -12.53
C LEU A 131 -11.71 1.72 -12.93
N TYR A 132 -11.08 1.04 -11.98
CA TYR A 132 -10.50 -0.28 -12.15
C TYR A 132 -11.01 -1.25 -11.07
N GLY A 133 -10.92 -2.55 -11.35
CA GLY A 133 -11.15 -3.60 -10.37
C GLY A 133 -9.90 -3.87 -9.53
N LEU A 134 -10.10 -4.23 -8.26
CA LEU A 134 -9.01 -4.61 -7.35
C LEU A 134 -8.92 -6.11 -7.13
N ASN A 135 -7.71 -6.56 -6.80
CA ASN A 135 -7.45 -7.88 -6.23
C ASN A 135 -7.77 -7.91 -4.73
N TYR A 136 -7.47 -9.03 -4.07
CA TYR A 136 -7.64 -9.18 -2.63
C TYR A 136 -6.73 -8.24 -1.81
N TRP A 137 -7.22 -7.86 -0.64
CA TRP A 137 -6.46 -7.11 0.36
C TRP A 137 -5.26 -7.92 0.87
N SER A 138 -4.15 -7.24 1.14
CA SER A 138 -2.98 -7.82 1.80
C SER A 138 -2.43 -6.83 2.82
N ASP A 139 -2.17 -7.33 4.04
CA ASP A 139 -1.54 -6.53 5.07
C ASP A 139 -0.06 -6.26 4.74
N TRP A 140 0.42 -5.09 5.14
CA TRP A 140 1.81 -4.72 4.93
C TRP A 140 2.69 -5.38 5.98
N CYS A 141 3.03 -6.64 5.74
CA CYS A 141 3.86 -7.46 6.63
C CYS A 141 5.19 -7.86 5.99
N TYR A 142 6.21 -8.01 6.84
CA TYR A 142 7.51 -8.56 6.44
C TYR A 142 7.46 -10.10 6.40
N GLY A 143 7.95 -10.69 5.30
CA GLY A 143 8.06 -12.14 5.06
C GLY A 143 9.13 -12.49 4.02
#